data_AF-A0A6P8NWP5-F1
#
_entry.id   AF-A0A6P8NWP5-F1
#
_cell.length_a   1.000
_cell.length_b   1.000
_cell.length_c   1.000
_cell.angle_alpha   90.00
_cell.angle_beta   90.00
_cell.angle_gamma   90.00
#
_symmetry.space_group_name_H-M   'P 1'
#
loop_
_entity.id
_entity.type
_entity.pdbx_description
1 polymer ?
#
loop_
_entity_poly.entity_id
_entity_poly.type
_entity_poly.pdbx_seq_one_letter_code
_entity_poly.pdbx_strand_id
1 'polypeptide(L)'
;MDDFVNWAFLIIDYLQNKQIAHNIYITRGKSNIKENKEEYRDVRIYIWARKSTQGAKDIHAFNLAACELFGHLSMKSKEAYENVTEEYVTRALREATEETFSSVAAEIKALVESQ
;
A
#
# COMPACT_ATOMS: atom_id res chain seq x y z
N MET A 1 -21.10 4.89 -2.10
CA MET A 1 -20.40 3.92 -1.23
C MET A 1 -20.25 2.61 -1.97
N ASP A 2 -21.29 2.19 -2.69
CA ASP A 2 -21.30 1.00 -3.54
C ASP A 2 -20.18 1.02 -4.59
N ASP A 3 -19.98 2.14 -5.31
CA ASP A 3 -18.89 2.26 -6.29
C ASP A 3 -17.50 2.10 -5.65
N PHE A 4 -17.30 2.66 -4.45
CA PHE A 4 -16.04 2.59 -3.72
C PHE A 4 -15.70 1.15 -3.31
N VAL A 5 -16.69 0.41 -2.79
CA VAL A 5 -16.53 -1.00 -2.44
C VAL A 5 -16.36 -1.85 -3.69
N ASN A 6 -17.10 -1.56 -4.76
CA ASN A 6 -16.99 -2.24 -6.05
C ASN A 6 -15.59 -2.07 -6.66
N TRP A 7 -15.04 -0.84 -6.66
CA TRP A 7 -13.69 -0.58 -7.16
C TRP A 7 -12.64 -1.35 -6.36
N ALA A 8 -12.73 -1.35 -5.02
CA ALA A 8 -11.82 -2.12 -4.20
C ALA A 8 -11.88 -3.62 -4.53
N PHE A 9 -13.11 -4.17 -4.68
CA PHE A 9 -13.31 -5.56 -5.08
C PHE A 9 -12.68 -5.86 -6.44
N LEU A 10 -12.98 -5.07 -7.48
CA LEU A 10 -12.47 -5.27 -8.83
C LEU A 10 -10.94 -5.23 -8.89
N ILE A 11 -10.32 -4.27 -8.18
CA ILE A 11 -8.86 -4.16 -8.12
C ILE A 11 -8.26 -5.40 -7.45
N ILE A 12 -8.80 -5.82 -6.30
CA ILE A 12 -8.29 -6.97 -5.55
C ILE A 12 -8.50 -8.26 -6.35
N ASP A 13 -9.67 -8.46 -6.95
CA ASP A 13 -9.97 -9.61 -7.79
C ASP A 13 -9.04 -9.69 -9.00
N TYR A 14 -8.79 -8.58 -9.68
CA TYR A 14 -7.81 -8.51 -10.77
C TYR A 14 -6.41 -8.94 -10.30
N LEU A 15 -5.91 -8.39 -9.20
CA LEU A 15 -4.58 -8.71 -8.66
C LEU A 15 -4.49 -10.18 -8.24
N GLN A 16 -5.53 -10.72 -7.59
CA GLN A 16 -5.62 -12.12 -7.17
C GLN A 16 -5.63 -13.07 -8.38
N ASN A 17 -6.44 -12.78 -9.40
CA ASN A 17 -6.55 -13.61 -10.61
C ASN A 17 -5.25 -13.61 -11.42
N LYS A 18 -4.50 -12.51 -11.40
CA LYS A 18 -3.16 -12.40 -12.02
C LYS A 18 -2.04 -12.96 -11.13
N GLN A 19 -2.36 -13.47 -9.94
CA GLN A 19 -1.39 -13.95 -8.95
C GLN A 19 -0.33 -12.90 -8.57
N ILE A 20 -0.74 -11.63 -8.53
CA ILE A 20 0.11 -10.50 -8.16
C ILE A 20 0.03 -10.32 -6.65
N ALA A 21 1.17 -10.42 -5.96
CA ALA A 21 1.25 -10.16 -4.54
C ALA A 21 0.83 -8.72 -4.23
N HIS A 22 0.01 -8.54 -3.20
CA HIS A 22 -0.50 -7.23 -2.85
C HIS A 22 -0.75 -7.09 -1.34
N ASN A 23 -0.72 -5.84 -0.87
CA ASN A 23 -1.15 -5.48 0.48
C ASN A 23 -2.30 -4.51 0.43
N ILE A 24 -3.18 -4.62 1.43
CA ILE A 24 -4.37 -3.78 1.58
C ILE A 24 -4.30 -3.16 2.97
N TYR A 25 -4.54 -1.85 3.06
CA TYR A 25 -4.66 -1.14 4.32
C TYR A 25 -5.92 -0.29 4.31
N ILE A 26 -6.76 -0.45 5.33
CA ILE A 26 -8.04 0.23 5.45
C ILE A 26 -7.99 1.10 6.70
N THR A 27 -8.30 2.38 6.55
CA THR A 27 -8.28 3.34 7.66
C THR A 27 -9.38 4.37 7.53
N ARG A 28 -9.71 5.03 8.64
CA ARG A 28 -10.60 6.19 8.62
C ARG A 28 -9.79 7.47 8.40
N GLY A 29 -10.22 8.27 7.43
CA GLY A 29 -9.62 9.56 7.13
C GLY A 29 -10.17 10.67 8.02
N LYS A 30 -9.34 11.69 8.30
CA LYS A 30 -9.81 12.98 8.79
C LYS A 30 -10.17 13.84 7.59
N SER A 31 -11.47 14.03 7.33
CA SER A 31 -11.97 14.96 6.31
C SER A 31 -11.51 16.38 6.63
N ASN A 32 -11.41 17.25 5.62
CA ASN A 32 -10.87 18.62 5.72
C ASN A 32 -11.23 19.31 7.04
N ILE A 33 -10.19 19.60 7.85
CA ILE A 33 -10.25 20.26 9.17
C ILE A 33 -10.99 21.62 9.10
N LYS A 34 -11.08 22.21 7.90
CA LYS A 34 -11.73 23.50 7.65
C LYS A 34 -13.25 23.48 7.81
N GLU A 35 -13.92 22.32 7.76
CA GLU A 35 -15.39 22.27 7.73
C GLU A 35 -16.07 21.89 9.05
N ASN A 36 -15.33 21.72 10.16
CA ASN A 36 -15.93 21.35 11.46
C ASN A 36 -16.84 20.10 11.37
N LYS A 37 -16.60 19.22 10.40
CA LYS A 37 -17.29 17.93 10.27
C LYS A 37 -16.62 16.93 11.19
N GLU A 38 -17.44 16.10 11.84
CA GLU A 38 -17.00 15.03 12.74
C GLU A 38 -15.83 14.25 12.15
N GLU A 39 -14.77 14.09 12.95
CA GLU A 39 -13.58 13.35 12.55
C GLU A 39 -13.94 11.88 12.21
N TYR A 40 -13.19 11.26 11.30
CA TYR A 40 -13.27 9.82 10.99
C TYR A 40 -14.53 9.31 10.27
N ARG A 41 -15.27 10.19 9.58
CA ARG A 41 -16.40 9.79 8.73
C ARG A 41 -16.00 9.20 7.37
N ASP A 42 -14.79 9.47 6.88
CA ASP A 42 -14.31 8.92 5.60
C ASP A 42 -13.58 7.60 5.79
N VAL A 43 -13.73 6.68 4.84
CA VAL A 43 -12.93 5.44 4.75
C VAL A 43 -11.95 5.58 3.59
N ARG A 44 -10.70 5.19 3.81
CA ARG A 44 -9.65 5.12 2.80
C ARG A 44 -9.14 3.69 2.70
N ILE A 45 -9.03 3.20 1.48
CA ILE A 45 -8.43 1.91 1.18
C ILE A 45 -7.17 2.20 0.35
N TYR A 46 -6.04 1.69 0.81
CA TYR A 46 -4.77 1.72 0.11
C TYR A 46 -4.45 0.31 -0.35
N ILE A 47 -4.15 0.16 -1.64
CA ILE A 47 -3.81 -1.12 -2.26
C ILE A 47 -2.44 -0.95 -2.91
N TRP A 48 -1.47 -1.76 -2.49
CA TRP A 48 -0.15 -1.80 -3.10
C TRP A 48 0.03 -3.13 -3.81
N ALA A 49 0.09 -3.09 -5.14
CA ALA A 49 0.70 -4.18 -5.89
C ALA A 49 2.21 -4.18 -5.60
N ARG A 50 2.77 -5.34 -5.32
CA ARG A 50 4.16 -5.46 -4.86
C ARG A 50 4.85 -6.70 -5.40
N LYS A 51 6.18 -6.68 -5.37
CA LYS A 51 7.00 -7.86 -5.62
C LYS A 51 6.71 -8.94 -4.58
N SER A 52 6.61 -10.19 -5.04
CA SER A 52 6.56 -11.35 -4.16
C SER A 52 7.89 -11.50 -3.44
N THR A 53 7.84 -11.70 -2.12
CA THR A 53 9.02 -11.92 -1.27
C THR A 53 9.25 -13.39 -0.93
N GLN A 54 8.52 -14.31 -1.58
CA GLN A 54 8.56 -15.72 -1.25
C GLN A 54 9.98 -16.29 -1.42
N GLY A 55 10.58 -16.73 -0.31
CA GLY A 55 11.94 -17.32 -0.27
C GLY A 55 13.09 -16.31 -0.25
N ALA A 56 12.84 -15.01 -0.34
CA ALA A 56 13.87 -13.98 -0.24
C ALA A 56 14.24 -13.73 1.23
N LYS A 57 15.54 -13.68 1.54
CA LYS A 57 16.00 -13.15 2.83
C LYS A 57 15.67 -11.66 2.86
N ASP A 58 14.84 -11.26 3.82
CA ASP A 58 14.54 -9.86 4.01
C ASP A 58 15.75 -9.15 4.63
N ILE A 59 16.53 -8.51 3.76
CA ILE A 59 17.72 -7.74 4.10
C ILE A 59 17.38 -6.32 4.59
N HIS A 60 16.10 -5.95 4.65
CA HIS A 60 15.70 -4.63 5.09
C HIS A 60 15.71 -4.50 6.62
N ALA A 61 15.96 -3.28 7.08
CA ALA A 61 15.95 -2.88 8.48
C ALA A 61 14.59 -3.11 9.19
N PHE A 62 13.52 -3.27 8.40
CA PHE A 62 12.15 -3.54 8.82
C PHE A 62 11.50 -4.56 7.88
N ASN A 63 10.41 -5.20 8.31
CA ASN A 63 9.67 -6.14 7.45
C ASN A 63 8.72 -5.38 6.53
N LEU A 64 8.85 -5.54 5.21
CA LEU A 64 7.94 -4.89 4.27
C LEU A 64 6.58 -5.61 4.23
N ALA A 65 5.60 -5.08 4.95
CA ALA A 65 4.20 -5.49 4.94
C ALA A 65 3.25 -4.27 4.85
N ALA A 66 1.95 -4.48 5.03
CA ALA A 66 0.93 -3.43 4.85
C ALA A 66 1.13 -2.21 5.77
N CYS A 67 1.59 -2.43 7.01
CA CYS A 67 1.78 -1.34 7.97
C CYS A 67 2.99 -0.46 7.58
N GLU A 68 4.09 -1.08 7.17
CA GLU A 68 5.32 -0.38 6.78
C GLU A 68 5.14 0.37 5.46
N LEU A 69 4.37 -0.18 4.52
CA LEU A 69 3.94 0.54 3.32
C LEU A 69 3.08 1.77 3.65
N PHE A 70 2.38 1.74 4.79
CA PHE A 70 1.62 2.86 5.33
C PHE A 70 2.45 3.78 6.26
N GLY A 71 3.76 3.53 6.40
CA GLY A 71 4.69 4.36 7.17
C GLY A 71 4.88 3.95 8.64
N HIS A 72 4.28 2.84 9.08
CA HIS A 72 4.52 2.31 10.43
C HIS A 72 5.80 1.47 10.42
N LEU A 73 6.95 2.09 10.62
CA LEU A 73 8.25 1.44 10.42
C LEU A 73 8.74 0.72 11.69
N SER A 74 8.44 -0.58 11.81
CA SER A 74 8.95 -1.41 12.91
C SER A 74 10.39 -1.88 12.66
N MET A 75 11.35 -1.27 13.33
CA MET A 75 12.78 -1.61 13.20
C MET A 75 13.12 -2.94 13.87
N LYS A 76 13.96 -3.75 13.19
CA LYS A 76 14.41 -5.06 13.68
C LYS A 76 15.54 -4.98 14.72
N SER A 77 16.23 -3.85 14.81
CA SER A 77 17.35 -3.65 15.74
C SER A 77 17.48 -2.20 16.19
N LYS A 78 18.19 -1.99 17.31
CA LYS A 78 18.55 -0.65 17.79
C LYS A 78 19.41 0.10 16.78
N GLU A 79 20.39 -0.58 16.18
CA GLU A 79 21.27 0.01 15.16
C GLU A 79 20.47 0.51 13.95
N ALA A 80 19.50 -0.29 13.47
CA ALA A 80 18.59 0.14 12.41
C ALA A 80 17.78 1.37 12.82
N TYR A 81 17.23 1.38 14.03
CA TYR A 81 16.47 2.50 14.55
C TYR A 81 17.28 3.81 14.63
N GLU A 82 18.56 3.72 14.98
CA GLU A 82 19.44 4.89 15.12
C GLU A 82 19.99 5.41 13.78
N ASN A 83 20.07 4.57 12.75
CA ASN A 83 20.82 4.89 11.52
C ASN A 83 19.99 4.88 10.23
N VAL A 84 18.77 4.34 10.23
CA VAL A 84 17.92 4.33 9.02
C VAL A 84 17.54 5.76 8.65
N THR A 85 17.71 6.10 7.37
CA THR A 85 17.36 7.41 6.81
C THR A 85 16.07 7.35 5.99
N GLU A 86 15.51 8.51 5.69
CA GLU A 86 14.35 8.64 4.80
C GLU A 86 14.63 8.08 3.39
N GLU A 87 15.84 8.30 2.86
CA GLU A 87 16.26 7.79 1.56
C GLU A 87 16.30 6.26 1.55
N TYR A 88 16.77 5.65 2.64
CA TYR A 88 16.75 4.20 2.80
C TYR A 88 15.32 3.66 2.76
N VAL A 89 14.42 4.25 3.55
CA VAL A 89 13.00 3.84 3.62
C VAL A 89 12.35 3.99 2.25
N THR A 90 12.50 5.16 1.62
CA THR A 90 11.92 5.46 0.31
C THR A 90 12.38 4.45 -0.74
N ARG A 91 13.68 4.13 -0.75
CA ARG A 91 14.23 3.13 -1.66
C ARG A 91 13.64 1.75 -1.40
N ALA A 92 13.58 1.30 -0.14
CA ALA A 92 13.00 0.00 0.21
C ALA A 92 11.52 -0.11 -0.21
N LEU A 93 10.73 0.95 0.01
CA LEU A 93 9.33 1.01 -0.41
C LEU A 93 9.20 0.97 -1.95
N ARG A 94 10.00 1.75 -2.67
CA ARG A 94 10.01 1.76 -4.14
C ARG A 94 10.43 0.42 -4.74
N GLU A 95 11.51 -0.17 -4.24
CA GLU A 95 11.99 -1.49 -4.66
C GLU A 95 10.88 -2.55 -4.54
N ALA A 96 10.04 -2.45 -3.50
CA ALA A 96 8.92 -3.35 -3.28
C ALA A 96 7.72 -3.12 -4.20
N THR A 97 7.42 -1.88 -4.61
CA THR A 97 6.13 -1.56 -5.25
C THR A 97 6.22 -0.97 -6.66
N GLU A 98 7.28 -0.25 -7.01
CA GLU A 98 7.29 0.63 -8.19
C GLU A 98 7.11 -0.12 -9.52
N GLU A 99 7.86 -1.21 -9.70
CA GLU A 99 7.78 -2.04 -10.90
C GLU A 99 6.39 -2.67 -11.05
N THR A 100 5.88 -3.29 -9.98
CA THR A 100 4.58 -3.97 -10.00
C THR A 100 3.43 -2.98 -10.15
N PHE A 101 3.51 -1.81 -9.51
CA PHE A 101 2.55 -0.73 -9.72
C PHE A 101 2.52 -0.31 -11.19
N SER A 102 3.70 -0.05 -11.77
CA SER A 102 3.82 0.37 -13.17
C SER A 102 3.26 -0.66 -14.14
N SER A 103 3.39 -1.96 -13.84
CA SER A 103 2.89 -3.03 -14.69
C SER A 103 1.37 -3.19 -14.69
N VAL A 104 0.66 -2.71 -13.64
CA VAL A 104 -0.80 -2.91 -13.51
C VAL A 104 -1.62 -1.62 -13.59
N ALA A 105 -0.99 -0.44 -13.42
CA ALA A 105 -1.71 0.82 -13.23
C ALA A 105 -2.67 1.17 -14.38
N ALA A 106 -2.26 0.95 -15.63
CA ALA A 106 -3.09 1.23 -16.79
C ALA A 106 -4.31 0.29 -16.89
N GLU A 107 -4.11 -1.01 -16.64
CA GLU A 107 -5.19 -2.01 -16.67
C GLU A 107 -6.18 -1.78 -15.53
N ILE A 108 -5.70 -1.51 -14.32
CA ILE A 108 -6.56 -1.18 -13.16
C ILE A 108 -7.37 0.08 -13.43
N LYS A 109 -6.76 1.12 -14.00
CA LYS A 109 -7.48 2.35 -14.35
C LYS A 109 -8.62 2.07 -15.33
N ALA A 110 -8.32 1.34 -16.41
CA ALA A 110 -9.33 0.97 -17.40
C ALA A 110 -10.45 0.10 -16.81
N LEU A 111 -10.11 -0.83 -15.91
CA LEU A 111 -11.07 -1.69 -15.21
C LEU A 111 -12.07 -0.87 -14.40
N VAL A 112 -11.57 0.10 -13.63
CA VAL A 112 -12.39 0.97 -12.77
C VAL A 112 -13.23 1.96 -13.58
N GLU A 113 -12.69 2.50 -14.68
CA GLU A 113 -13.39 3.45 -15.56
C GLU A 113 -14.46 2.81 -16.45
N SER A 114 -14.42 1.48 -16.62
CA SER A 114 -15.41 0.72 -17.40
C SER A 114 -16.71 0.39 -16.66
N GLN A 115 -16.83 0.79 -15.40
CA GLN A 115 -17.98 0.53 -14.52
C GLN A 115 -19.02 1.66 -14.59
#